data_AF-A0A2R6P5U5-F1
#
_entry.id   AF-A0A2R6P5U5-F1
#
_cell.length_a   1.000
_cell.length_b   1.000
_cell.length_c   1.000
_cell.angle_alpha   90.00
_cell.angle_beta   90.00
_cell.angle_gamma   90.00
#
_symmetry.space_group_name_H-M   'P 1'
#
loop_
_entity.id
_entity.type
_entity.pdbx_description
1 polymer ?
#
loop_
_entity_poly.entity_id
_entity_poly.type
_entity_poly.pdbx_seq_one_letter_code
_entity_poly.pdbx_strand_id
1 'polypeptide(L)'
;MEFLSGGFYKATIHRVIQPPSDQRGYTRLGVFYFAIPDDDVRLVPMSESPVLQKHGIRRRFEDSEAPTAEVWRKGRTAAYGQSNLKKAEENGVEEEYINGVLVKHYN
;
A
#
# COMPACT_ATOMS: atom_id res chain seq x y z
N MET A 1 3.70 -4.87 -5.12
CA MET A 1 3.89 -6.32 -4.91
C MET A 1 2.70 -7.00 -4.25
N GLU A 2 2.12 -6.44 -3.19
CA GLU A 2 1.02 -7.13 -2.49
C GLU A 2 -0.15 -7.53 -3.41
N PHE A 3 -0.63 -6.63 -4.27
CA PHE A 3 -1.62 -6.92 -5.32
C PHE A 3 -1.19 -8.08 -6.24
N LEU A 4 -0.05 -7.92 -6.92
CA LEU A 4 0.47 -8.88 -7.91
C LEU A 4 0.80 -10.25 -7.30
N SER A 5 1.04 -10.30 -6.00
CA SER A 5 1.35 -11.54 -5.26
C SER A 5 0.13 -12.16 -4.57
N GLY A 6 -1.07 -11.59 -4.72
CA GLY A 6 -2.26 -12.08 -4.03
C GLY A 6 -2.13 -12.08 -2.51
N GLY A 7 -1.38 -11.11 -1.95
CA GLY A 7 -1.13 -11.01 -0.51
C GLY A 7 0.04 -11.85 0.02
N PHE A 8 0.74 -12.62 -0.82
CA PHE A 8 1.92 -13.38 -0.38
C PHE A 8 3.05 -12.46 0.11
N TYR A 9 3.33 -11.38 -0.62
CA TYR A 9 4.22 -10.32 -0.18
C TYR A 9 3.41 -9.17 0.44
N LYS A 10 3.15 -9.29 1.74
CA LYS A 10 2.46 -8.26 2.52
C LYS A 10 3.24 -6.94 2.53
N ALA A 11 2.58 -5.81 2.25
CA ALA A 11 3.19 -4.51 2.46
C ALA A 11 3.39 -4.26 3.95
N THR A 12 4.62 -3.92 4.35
CA THR A 12 4.96 -3.64 5.74
C THR A 12 4.64 -2.21 6.12
N ILE A 13 4.14 -2.02 7.34
CA ILE A 13 3.94 -0.71 7.95
C ILE A 13 5.26 -0.31 8.59
N HIS A 14 5.77 0.87 8.25
CA HIS A 14 7.01 1.39 8.77
C HIS A 14 6.88 2.88 9.06
N ARG A 15 7.62 3.36 10.06
CA ARG A 15 7.66 4.77 10.45
C ARG A 15 9.05 5.17 10.90
N VAL A 16 9.35 6.45 10.78
CA VAL A 16 10.57 7.04 11.33
C VAL A 16 10.21 7.70 12.67
N ILE A 17 10.89 7.29 13.74
CA ILE A 17 10.71 7.88 15.07
C ILE A 17 11.70 9.05 15.23
N GLN A 18 11.37 10.01 16.12
CA GLN A 18 12.29 11.08 16.50
C GLN A 18 13.61 10.49 17.03
N PRO A 19 14.78 11.01 16.61
CA PRO A 19 16.04 10.50 17.11
C PRO A 19 16.23 10.86 18.61
N PRO A 20 17.12 10.15 19.31
CA PRO A 20 17.56 10.49 20.66
C PRO A 20 18.00 11.96 20.79
N SER A 21 17.86 12.55 21.97
CA SER A 21 18.05 13.99 22.19
C SER A 21 19.40 14.53 21.73
N ASP A 22 20.46 13.76 21.93
CA ASP A 22 21.83 14.06 21.52
C ASP A 22 22.05 14.01 20.01
N GLN A 23 21.12 13.41 19.25
CA GLN A 23 21.20 13.27 17.80
C GLN A 23 20.31 14.24 17.01
N ARG A 24 19.44 15.00 17.69
CA ARG A 24 18.44 15.88 17.03
C ARG A 24 19.05 17.03 16.23
N GLY A 25 20.31 17.39 16.48
CA GLY A 25 21.03 18.46 15.78
C GLY A 25 21.70 18.03 14.47
N TYR A 26 21.71 16.74 14.13
CA TYR A 26 22.40 16.23 12.94
C TYR A 26 21.45 16.01 11.77
N THR A 27 21.92 16.35 10.57
CA THR A 27 21.20 16.06 9.33
C THR A 27 21.23 14.56 9.04
N ARG A 28 20.05 13.99 8.75
CA ARG A 28 19.92 12.63 8.21
C ARG A 28 19.63 12.69 6.72
N LEU A 29 20.47 12.06 5.91
CA LEU A 29 20.24 11.87 4.48
C LEU A 29 19.55 10.53 4.23
N GLY A 30 18.48 10.55 3.43
CA GLY A 30 17.83 9.34 2.93
C GLY A 30 17.70 9.43 1.40
N VAL A 31 18.07 8.34 0.71
CA VAL A 31 17.87 8.19 -0.73
C VAL A 31 16.95 7.00 -0.93
N PHE A 32 15.80 7.22 -1.55
CA PHE A 32 14.78 6.20 -1.75
C PHE A 32 14.50 6.04 -3.24
N TYR A 33 14.45 4.79 -3.69
CA TYR A 33 14.03 4.44 -5.04
C TYR A 33 12.78 3.59 -4.95
N PHE A 34 11.67 4.09 -5.49
CA PHE A 34 10.41 3.37 -5.52
C PHE A 34 10.20 2.77 -6.91
N ALA A 35 10.32 1.44 -7.00
CA ALA A 35 9.98 0.70 -8.19
C ALA A 35 8.46 0.51 -8.27
N ILE A 36 7.85 1.00 -9.35
CA ILE A 36 6.43 0.88 -9.64
C ILE A 36 6.25 0.14 -10.98
N PRO A 37 5.15 -0.62 -11.18
CA PRO A 37 4.82 -1.15 -12.49
C PRO A 37 4.54 -0.02 -13.50
N ASP A 38 4.59 -0.36 -14.78
CA ASP A 38 4.12 0.53 -15.85
C ASP A 38 2.65 0.89 -15.64
N ASP A 39 2.27 2.08 -16.09
CA ASP A 39 0.98 2.72 -15.75
C ASP A 39 -0.24 1.89 -16.21
N ASP A 40 -0.13 1.13 -17.30
CA ASP A 40 -1.19 0.30 -17.89
C ASP A 40 -1.31 -1.11 -17.28
N VAL A 41 -0.35 -1.51 -16.43
CA VAL A 41 -0.38 -2.82 -15.77
C VAL A 41 -1.59 -2.90 -14.84
N ARG A 42 -2.46 -3.89 -15.07
CA ARG A 42 -3.58 -4.19 -14.18
C ARG A 42 -3.08 -4.87 -12.91
N LEU A 43 -3.51 -4.40 -11.74
CA LEU A 43 -3.08 -4.91 -10.44
C LEU A 43 -3.80 -6.20 -10.03
N VAL A 44 -3.76 -7.21 -10.89
CA VAL A 44 -4.27 -8.56 -10.64
C VAL A 44 -3.17 -9.49 -10.11
N PRO A 45 -3.48 -10.46 -9.24
CA PRO A 45 -2.50 -11.47 -8.83
C PRO A 45 -2.01 -12.33 -10.01
N MET A 46 -0.72 -12.69 -10.00
CA MET A 46 -0.12 -13.64 -10.95
C MET A 46 -0.58 -15.09 -10.66
N SER A 47 -1.85 -15.36 -10.98
CA SER A 47 -2.55 -16.58 -10.57
C SER A 47 -2.01 -17.88 -11.16
N GLU A 48 -1.23 -17.77 -12.22
CA GLU A 48 -0.50 -18.86 -12.87
C GLU A 48 0.70 -19.37 -12.05
N SER A 49 1.16 -18.61 -11.05
CA SER A 49 2.31 -18.99 -10.23
C SER A 49 2.00 -20.20 -9.34
N PRO A 50 2.71 -21.34 -9.49
CA PRO A 50 2.51 -22.51 -8.62
C PRO A 50 2.80 -22.20 -7.14
N VAL A 51 3.70 -21.25 -6.88
CA VAL A 51 4.03 -20.81 -5.52
C VAL A 51 2.86 -20.05 -4.90
N LEU A 52 2.22 -19.14 -5.64
CA LEU A 52 1.08 -18.39 -5.14
C LEU A 52 -0.14 -19.30 -4.96
N GLN A 53 -0.37 -20.23 -5.90
CA GLN A 53 -1.43 -21.25 -5.76
C GLN A 53 -1.24 -22.09 -4.49
N LYS A 54 -0.01 -22.54 -4.21
CA LYS A 54 0.31 -23.31 -3.00
C LYS A 54 0.01 -22.57 -1.70
N HIS A 55 0.29 -21.26 -1.64
CA HIS A 55 0.13 -20.46 -0.41
C HIS A 55 -1.22 -19.75 -0.32
N GLY A 56 -2.02 -19.79 -1.38
CA GLY A 56 -3.31 -19.12 -1.47
C GLY A 56 -3.20 -17.70 -2.01
N ILE A 57 -4.14 -17.36 -2.88
CA ILE A 57 -4.26 -16.04 -3.50
C ILE A 57 -5.43 -15.31 -2.86
N ARG A 58 -5.16 -14.17 -2.24
CA ARG A 58 -6.17 -13.26 -1.71
C ARG A 58 -6.38 -12.13 -2.69
N ARG A 59 -7.47 -12.21 -3.44
CA ARG A 59 -7.92 -11.14 -4.34
C ARG A 59 -8.50 -9.99 -3.52
N ARG A 60 -8.17 -8.76 -3.93
CA ARG A 60 -8.78 -7.53 -3.38
C ARG A 60 -10.01 -7.10 -4.19
N PHE A 61 -10.08 -7.53 -5.45
CA PHE A 61 -11.12 -7.24 -6.43
C PHE A 61 -11.35 -8.48 -7.29
N GLU A 62 -12.49 -8.54 -7.97
CA GLU A 62 -12.59 -9.34 -9.18
C GLU A 62 -11.58 -8.85 -10.23
N ASP A 63 -10.99 -9.75 -11.00
CA ASP A 63 -9.89 -9.42 -11.92
C ASP A 63 -10.34 -8.42 -13.02
N SER A 64 -11.65 -8.35 -13.30
CA SER A 64 -12.27 -7.38 -14.21
C SER A 64 -12.35 -5.96 -13.63
N GLU A 65 -12.36 -5.83 -12.31
CA GLU A 65 -12.53 -4.55 -11.59
C GLU A 65 -11.22 -4.02 -11.00
N ALA A 66 -10.14 -4.82 -11.05
CA ALA A 66 -8.85 -4.41 -10.54
C ALA A 66 -8.32 -3.15 -11.27
N PRO A 67 -7.86 -2.11 -10.55
CA PRO A 67 -7.37 -0.90 -11.16
C PRO A 67 -6.03 -1.13 -11.87
N THR A 68 -5.68 -0.24 -12.81
CA THR A 68 -4.32 -0.15 -13.32
C THR A 68 -3.39 0.49 -12.28
N ALA A 69 -2.08 0.31 -12.46
CA ALA A 69 -1.07 0.92 -11.61
C ALA A 69 -1.20 2.45 -11.59
N GLU A 70 -1.52 3.08 -12.73
CA GLU A 70 -1.73 4.53 -12.83
C GLU A 70 -2.90 5.00 -11.96
N VAL A 71 -4.07 4.36 -12.11
CA VAL A 71 -5.30 4.72 -11.38
C VAL A 71 -5.05 4.60 -9.88
N TRP A 72 -4.42 3.51 -9.46
CA TRP A 72 -4.07 3.29 -8.06
C TRP A 72 -3.09 4.34 -7.53
N ARG A 73 -2.00 4.61 -8.26
CA ARG A 73 -0.97 5.59 -7.88
C ARG A 73 -1.56 6.99 -7.76
N LYS A 74 -2.29 7.45 -8.78
CA LYS A 74 -2.91 8.79 -8.78
C LYS A 74 -3.92 8.93 -7.65
N GLY A 75 -4.78 7.94 -7.42
CA GLY A 75 -5.75 7.94 -6.32
C GLY A 75 -5.07 8.03 -4.95
N ARG A 76 -4.03 7.22 -4.73
CA ARG A 76 -3.23 7.23 -3.49
C ARG A 76 -2.55 8.57 -3.23
N THR A 77 -1.92 9.16 -4.26
CA THR A 77 -1.23 10.44 -4.12
C THR A 77 -2.19 11.58 -3.89
N ALA A 78 -3.34 11.62 -4.58
CA ALA A 78 -4.32 12.70 -4.43
C ALA A 78 -5.01 12.70 -3.05
N ALA A 79 -5.28 11.52 -2.49
CA ALA A 79 -5.94 11.38 -1.18
C ALA A 79 -5.02 11.71 0.01
N TYR A 80 -3.70 11.53 -0.15
CA TYR A 80 -2.76 11.62 0.95
C TYR A 80 -2.75 12.99 1.63
N GLY A 81 -3.11 13.02 2.92
CA GLY A 81 -3.20 14.25 3.71
C GLY A 81 -4.37 15.16 3.37
N GLN A 82 -5.29 14.73 2.49
CA GLN A 82 -6.45 15.52 2.03
C GLN A 82 -7.78 14.87 2.43
N SER A 83 -7.84 13.54 2.56
CA SER A 83 -9.06 12.83 2.93
C SER A 83 -9.43 13.00 4.41
N ASN A 84 -10.73 13.11 4.69
CA ASN A 84 -11.27 12.89 6.03
C ASN A 84 -11.30 11.39 6.33
N LEU A 85 -10.41 10.95 7.21
CA LEU A 85 -10.31 9.54 7.60
C LEU A 85 -11.43 9.16 8.57
N LYS A 86 -11.97 7.94 8.41
CA LYS A 86 -12.98 7.40 9.33
C LYS A 86 -12.28 6.55 10.39
N LYS A 87 -12.70 6.64 11.65
CA LYS A 87 -12.20 5.74 12.69
C LYS A 87 -12.62 4.30 12.37
N ALA A 88 -11.66 3.38 12.40
CA ALA A 88 -11.94 1.96 12.33
C ALA A 88 -12.44 1.45 13.70
N GLU A 89 -12.96 0.22 13.72
CA GLU A 89 -13.26 -0.48 14.99
C GLU A 89 -11.99 -0.77 15.79
N GLU A 90 -10.87 -0.95 15.09
CA GLU A 90 -9.56 -1.18 15.67
C GLU A 90 -8.99 0.13 16.25
N ASN A 91 -8.63 0.12 17.54
CA ASN A 91 -8.14 1.31 18.23
C ASN A 91 -6.83 1.82 17.62
N GLY A 92 -6.79 3.12 17.31
CA GLY A 92 -5.63 3.76 16.68
C GLY A 92 -5.49 3.49 15.18
N VAL A 93 -6.52 2.92 14.54
CA VAL A 93 -6.57 2.74 13.09
C VAL A 93 -7.65 3.62 12.50
N GLU A 94 -7.31 4.30 11.42
CA GLU A 94 -8.25 5.04 10.60
C GLU A 94 -8.32 4.43 9.20
N GLU A 95 -9.46 4.55 8.54
CA GLU A 95 -9.76 3.88 7.30
C GLU A 95 -10.32 4.85 6.26
N GLU A 96 -9.95 4.61 5.00
CA GLU A 96 -10.54 5.25 3.83
C GLU A 96 -10.64 4.25 2.67
N TYR A 97 -11.53 4.53 1.72
CA TYR A 97 -11.61 3.79 0.48
C TYR A 97 -11.04 4.63 -0.66
N ILE A 98 -10.03 4.11 -1.35
CA ILE A 98 -9.45 4.74 -2.54
C ILE A 98 -9.66 3.78 -3.71
N ASN A 99 -10.43 4.20 -4.71
CA ASN A 99 -10.77 3.36 -5.87
C ASN A 99 -11.27 1.95 -5.46
N GLY A 100 -12.14 1.90 -4.44
CA GLY A 100 -12.66 0.64 -3.89
C GLY A 100 -11.69 -0.14 -2.99
N VAL A 101 -10.44 0.29 -2.84
CA VAL A 101 -9.47 -0.35 -1.93
C VAL A 101 -9.61 0.22 -0.54
N LEU A 102 -9.88 -0.63 0.46
CA LEU A 102 -9.75 -0.26 1.86
C LEU A 102 -8.28 -0.01 2.19
N VAL A 103 -7.99 1.21 2.63
CA VAL A 103 -6.70 1.67 3.12
C VAL A 103 -6.81 1.89 4.62
N LYS A 104 -5.91 1.27 5.37
CA LYS A 104 -5.71 1.53 6.79
C LYS A 104 -4.56 2.52 7.00
N HIS A 105 -4.78 3.46 7.90
CA HIS A 105 -3.82 4.46 8.37
C HIS A 105 -3.50 4.19 9.84
N TYR A 106 -2.23 4.37 10.18
CA TYR A 106 -1.66 4.06 11.49
C TYR A 106 -0.93 5.30 12.00
N ASN A 107 -1.71 6.29 12.44
CA ASN A 107 -1.21 7.58 12.95
C ASN A 107 -0.98 7.53 14.46
#